data_AF-W7YE13-F1
#
_entry.id   AF-W7YE13-F1
#
_cell.length_a   1.000
_cell.length_b   1.000
_cell.length_c   1.000
_cell.angle_alpha   90.00
_cell.angle_beta   90.00
_cell.angle_gamma   90.00
#
_symmetry.space_group_name_H-M   'P 1'
#
loop_
_entity.id
_entity.type
_entity.pdbx_description
1 polymer ?
#
loop_
_entity_poly.entity_id
_entity_poly.type
_entity_poly.pdbx_seq_one_letter_code
_entity_poly.pdbx_strand_id
1 'polypeptide(L)' 'MIQVWTALITILVRKYLKALSEFGWRLSNLVAFIRLNLFVKIDLQKWLDKPFEDPPENRPNAIQGVLF' A
#
# COMPACT_ATOMS: atom_id res chain seq x y z
N MET A 1 -14.98 -2.23 -27.30
CA MET A 1 -15.87 -3.06 -26.45
C MET A 1 -15.10 -3.86 -25.38
N ILE A 2 -14.16 -3.24 -24.64
CA ILE A 2 -13.39 -3.91 -23.56
C ILE A 2 -13.58 -3.22 -22.20
N GLN A 3 -13.90 -1.91 -22.21
CA GLN A 3 -14.02 -1.09 -21.01
C GLN A 3 -15.07 -1.59 -20.00
N VAL A 4 -16.19 -2.15 -20.47
CA VAL A 4 -17.24 -2.70 -19.59
C VAL A 4 -16.71 -3.92 -18.82
N TRP A 5 -16.01 -4.82 -19.49
CA TRP A 5 -15.38 -5.99 -18.88
C TRP A 5 -14.29 -5.58 -17.89
N THR A 6 -13.47 -4.57 -18.23
CA THR A 6 -12.47 -4.02 -17.30
C THR A 6 -13.12 -3.41 -16.07
N ALA A 7 -14.23 -2.68 -16.22
CA ALA A 7 -14.95 -2.10 -15.08
C ALA A 7 -15.50 -3.18 -14.13
N LEU A 8 -16.07 -4.25 -14.69
CA LEU A 8 -16.56 -5.41 -13.92
C LEU A 8 -15.43 -6.07 -13.12
N ILE A 9 -14.29 -6.34 -13.75
CA ILE A 9 -13.10 -6.89 -13.07
C ILE A 9 -12.62 -5.94 -11.97
N THR A 10 -12.56 -4.64 -12.26
CA THR A 10 -12.07 -3.63 -11.31
C THR A 10 -13.00 -3.48 -10.09
N ILE A 11 -14.31 -3.67 -10.25
CA ILE A 11 -15.27 -3.65 -9.13
C ILE A 11 -15.11 -4.91 -8.27
N LEU A 12 -14.94 -6.07 -8.90
CA LEU A 12 -14.73 -7.34 -8.19
C LEU A 12 -13.43 -7.33 -7.38
N VAL A 13 -12.34 -6.88 -8.00
CA VAL A 13 -11.04 -6.68 -7.34
C VAL A 13 -11.19 -5.71 -6.18
N ARG A 14 -11.84 -4.54 -6.36
CA ARG A 14 -12.08 -3.58 -5.27
C ARG A 14 -12.85 -4.16 -4.09
N LYS A 15 -13.86 -5.00 -4.33
CA LYS A 15 -14.60 -5.68 -3.26
C LYS A 15 -13.75 -6.70 -2.52
N TYR A 16 -12.98 -7.51 -3.26
CA TYR A 16 -12.08 -8.51 -2.68
C TYR A 16 -11.02 -7.86 -1.80
N LEU A 17 -10.40 -6.80 -2.28
CA LEU A 17 -9.39 -6.03 -1.54
C LEU A 17 -9.93 -5.38 -0.28
N LYS A 18 -11.17 -4.88 -0.32
CA LYS A 18 -11.86 -4.36 0.87
C LYS A 18 -12.13 -5.44 1.92
N ALA A 19 -12.34 -6.69 1.49
CA ALA A 19 -12.55 -7.82 2.39
C ALA A 19 -11.22 -8.38 2.93
N LEU A 20 -10.14 -8.27 2.15
CA LEU A 20 -8.81 -8.73 2.55
C LEU A 20 -8.12 -7.75 3.51
N SER A 21 -8.43 -6.45 3.41
CA SER A 21 -7.84 -5.45 4.28
C SER A 21 -8.62 -5.35 5.60
N GLU A 22 -8.05 -5.87 6.69
CA GLU A 22 -8.58 -5.64 8.04
C GLU A 22 -8.40 -4.17 8.48
N PHE A 23 -7.46 -3.46 7.85
CA PHE A 23 -7.24 -2.02 8.01
C PHE A 23 -8.20 -1.15 7.16
N GLY A 24 -8.56 0.02 7.68
CA GLY A 24 -9.43 1.02 7.03
C GLY A 24 -8.79 1.74 5.84
N TRP A 25 -8.39 1.01 4.80
CA TRP A 25 -7.74 1.57 3.63
C TRP A 25 -8.68 2.47 2.81
N ARG A 26 -8.17 3.63 2.38
CA ARG A 26 -8.84 4.45 1.36
C ARG A 26 -8.70 3.80 -0.01
N LEU A 27 -9.83 3.50 -0.64
CA LEU A 27 -9.93 2.80 -1.94
C LEU A 27 -8.99 3.36 -3.02
N SER A 28 -8.87 4.68 -3.11
CA SER A 28 -8.03 5.37 -4.09
C SER A 28 -6.54 5.13 -3.86
N ASN A 29 -6.10 5.14 -2.59
CA ASN A 29 -4.71 4.84 -2.24
C ASN A 29 -4.39 3.37 -2.55
N LEU A 30 -5.29 2.46 -2.17
CA LEU A 30 -5.07 1.03 -2.36
C LEU A 30 -4.89 0.67 -3.85
N VAL A 31 -5.74 1.21 -4.73
CA VAL A 31 -5.64 0.97 -6.17
C VAL A 31 -4.37 1.57 -6.77
N ALA A 32 -3.94 2.76 -6.33
CA ALA A 32 -2.70 3.37 -6.78
C ALA A 32 -1.47 2.55 -6.33
N PHE A 33 -1.46 2.09 -5.08
CA PHE A 33 -0.40 1.25 -4.56
C PHE A 33 -0.38 -0.13 -5.18
N ILE A 34 -1.52 -0.78 -5.44
CA ILE A 34 -1.54 -2.09 -6.10
C ILE A 34 -0.91 -2.04 -7.47
N ARG A 35 -1.15 -0.94 -8.21
CA ARG A 35 -0.55 -0.74 -9.51
C ARG A 35 0.97 -0.67 -9.39
N LEU A 36 1.47 0.08 -8.41
CA LEU A 36 2.90 0.26 -8.18
C LEU A 36 3.56 -1.02 -7.64
N ASN A 37 2.91 -1.70 -6.69
CA ASN A 37 3.33 -2.93 -6.05
C ASN A 37 3.29 -4.15 -6.98
N LEU A 38 2.36 -4.19 -7.95
CA LEU A 38 2.32 -5.22 -8.98
C LEU A 38 3.60 -5.20 -9.85
N PHE A 39 4.25 -4.04 -10.00
CA PHE A 39 5.55 -3.94 -10.65
C PHE A 39 6.72 -4.34 -9.74
N VAL A 40 6.55 -4.30 -8.42
CA VAL A 40 7.64 -4.48 -7.43
C VAL A 40 7.71 -5.92 -6.86
N LYS A 41 6.80 -6.83 -7.23
CA LYS A 41 6.76 -8.23 -6.73
C LYS A 41 6.81 -8.32 -5.19
N ILE A 42 6.00 -7.54 -4.49
CA ILE A 42 5.89 -7.64 -3.03
C ILE A 42 4.82 -8.64 -2.59
N ASP A 43 4.93 -9.15 -1.36
CA ASP A 43 3.87 -9.93 -0.72
C ASP A 43 2.71 -9.01 -0.34
N LEU A 44 1.67 -9.00 -1.20
CA LEU A 44 0.56 -8.05 -1.14
C LEU A 44 -0.25 -8.17 0.15
N GLN A 45 -0.38 -9.38 0.69
CA GLN A 45 -1.18 -9.65 1.88
C GLN A 45 -0.47 -9.11 3.13
N LYS A 46 0.83 -9.40 3.30
CA LYS A 46 1.62 -8.82 4.40
C LYS A 46 1.70 -7.30 4.32
N TRP A 47 1.83 -6.75 3.12
CA TRP A 47 1.87 -5.31 2.92
C TRP A 47 0.52 -4.62 3.17
N LEU A 48 -0.58 -5.26 2.81
CA LEU A 48 -1.92 -4.74 3.10
C LEU A 48 -2.20 -4.66 4.60
N ASP A 49 -1.63 -5.60 5.36
CA ASP A 49 -1.73 -5.65 6.82
C ASP A 49 -0.78 -4.64 7.49
N LYS A 50 0.48 -4.57 7.02
CA LYS A 50 1.52 -3.66 7.52
C LYS A 50 2.17 -2.86 6.38
N PRO A 51 1.55 -1.73 5.97
CA PRO A 51 2.02 -0.98 4.80
C PRO A 51 3.25 -0.12 5.02
N PHE A 52 3.52 0.20 6.28
CA PHE A 52 4.68 0.97 6.69
C PHE A 52 5.46 0.10 7.67
N GLU A 53 6.73 -0.11 7.38
CA GLU A 53 7.66 -0.51 8.44
C GLU A 53 7.74 0.63 9.44
N ASP A 54 7.70 0.29 10.73
CA ASP A 54 7.86 1.26 11.80
C ASP A 54 9.16 2.04 11.54
N PRO A 55 9.14 3.38 11.69
CA PRO A 55 10.36 4.15 11.58
C PRO A 55 11.42 3.52 12.48
N PRO A 56 12.69 3.39 12.03
CA PRO A 56 13.73 2.81 12.85
C PRO A 56 13.73 3.54 14.18
N GLU A 57 13.54 2.78 15.27
CA GLU A 57 13.40 3.29 16.62
C GLU A 57 14.50 4.32 16.85
N ASN A 58 14.06 5.55 17.15
CA ASN A 58 14.87 6.75 17.28
C ASN A 58 16.14 6.42 18.05
N ARG A 59 17.26 6.24 17.33
CA ARG A 59 18.57 6.09 17.96
C ARG A 59 18.80 7.40 18.70
N PRO A 60 18.83 7.42 20.04
CA PRO A 60 18.91 8.66 20.77
C PRO A 60 20.23 9.34 20.42
N ASN A 61 20.14 10.57 19.93
CA ASN A 61 21.23 11.54 19.81
C ASN A 61 22.30 11.25 18.75
N ALA A 62 21.94 11.27 17.46
CA ALA A 62 22.87 11.86 16.50
C ALA A 62 22.78 13.39 16.68
N ILE A 63 23.63 13.95 17.55
CA ILE A 63 23.85 15.41 17.60
C ILE A 63 24.11 15.83 16.16
N GLN A 64 23.15 16.54 15.55
CA GLN A 64 23.34 17.16 14.24
C GLN A 64 24.46 18.16 14.44
N GLY A 65 25.66 17.76 14.02
CA GLY A 65 26.87 18.53 14.23
C GLY A 65 26.64 19.94 13.73
N VAL A 66 26.69 20.89 14.65
CA VAL A 66 26.79 22.30 14.32
C VAL A 66 28.02 22.45 13.43
N LEU A 67 27.79 22.68 12.14
CA LEU A 67 28.83 23.17 11.25
C LEU A 67 29.09 24.59 11.69
N PHE A 68 30.20 24.74 12.42
CA PHE A 68 30.84 26.01 12.74
C PHE A 68 31.01 26.87 11.47
#